data_AF-A0A2M8BUQ6-F1
#
_entry.id   AF-A0A2M8BUQ6-F1
#
_cell.length_a   1.000
_cell.length_b   1.000
_cell.length_c   1.000
_cell.angle_alpha   90.00
_cell.angle_beta   90.00
_cell.angle_gamma   90.00
#
_symmetry.space_group_name_H-M   'P 1'
#
loop_
_entity.id
_entity.type
_entity.pdbx_description
1 polymer ?
#
loop_
_entity_poly.entity_id
_entity_poly.type
_entity_poly.pdbx_seq_one_letter_code
_entity_poly.pdbx_strand_id
1 'polypeptide(L)' 'MTRLLLQDITDDLNFDTLPANWNSFDLQTFSKTKSLWDYQQKAVRNAIKVLWKYFEDFAD' A
#
# COMPACT_ATOMS: atom_id res chain seq x y z
N MET A 1 -4.91 12.57 22.40
CA MET A 1 -3.97 11.91 21.46
C MET A 1 -4.32 12.35 20.06
N THR A 2 -3.33 12.68 19.24
CA THR A 2 -3.55 13.08 17.84
C THR A 2 -3.94 11.85 17.03
N ARG A 3 -5.10 11.88 16.37
CA ARG A 3 -5.52 10.81 15.46
C ARG A 3 -4.70 10.88 14.17
N LEU A 4 -4.06 9.78 13.80
CA LEU A 4 -3.26 9.69 12.57
C LEU A 4 -4.13 9.09 11.47
N LEU A 5 -5.01 9.93 10.91
CA LEU A 5 -6.08 9.50 9.99
C LEU A 5 -5.60 8.56 8.87
N LEU A 6 -4.47 8.86 8.22
CA LEU A 6 -3.94 8.02 7.15
C LEU A 6 -3.41 6.67 7.67
N GLN A 7 -2.83 6.67 8.87
CA GLN A 7 -2.38 5.43 9.50
C GLN A 7 -3.58 4.54 9.81
N ASP A 8 -4.61 5.09 10.47
CA ASP A 8 -5.84 4.35 10.79
C ASP A 8 -6.45 3.72 9.54
N ILE A 9 -6.59 4.50 8.46
CA ILE A 9 -7.12 4.01 7.16
C ILE A 9 -6.26 2.86 6.62
N THR A 10 -4.93 2.98 6.68
CA THR A 10 -4.05 1.93 6.17
C THR A 10 -4.04 0.69 7.04
N ASP A 11 -4.20 0.82 8.36
CA ASP A 11 -4.16 -0.30 9.30
C ASP A 11 -5.45 -1.15 9.21
N ASP A 12 -6.58 -0.52 8.88
CA ASP A 12 -7.86 -1.21 8.62
C ASP A 12 -7.89 -1.98 7.29
N LEU A 13 -6.99 -1.67 6.36
CA LEU A 13 -6.92 -2.29 5.03
C LEU A 13 -5.87 -3.41 4.98
N ASN A 14 -6.31 -4.61 4.61
CA ASN A 14 -5.41 -5.72 4.32
C ASN A 14 -4.89 -5.65 2.88
N PHE A 15 -3.57 -5.51 2.71
CA PHE A 15 -2.93 -5.42 1.39
C PHE A 15 -3.13 -6.71 0.58
N ASP A 16 -3.08 -7.87 1.23
CA ASP A 16 -3.12 -9.17 0.57
C ASP A 16 -4.51 -9.50 0.02
N THR A 17 -5.56 -8.80 0.47
CA THR A 17 -6.93 -8.97 -0.03
C THR A 17 -7.29 -8.04 -1.18
N LEU A 18 -6.40 -7.11 -1.55
CA LEU A 18 -6.65 -6.22 -2.69
C LEU A 18 -6.69 -7.02 -4.01
N PRO A 19 -7.36 -6.51 -5.06
CA PRO A 19 -7.33 -7.16 -6.36
C PRO A 19 -5.91 -7.28 -6.93
N ALA A 20 -5.69 -8.24 -7.83
CA ALA A 20 -4.35 -8.61 -8.31
C ALA A 20 -3.56 -7.44 -8.90
N ASN A 21 -4.21 -6.53 -9.62
CA ASN A 21 -3.60 -5.32 -10.16
C ASN A 21 -3.04 -4.37 -9.09
N TRP A 22 -3.44 -4.52 -7.82
CA TRP A 22 -3.02 -3.70 -6.70
C TRP A 22 -2.06 -4.42 -5.73
N ASN A 23 -2.06 -5.75 -5.64
CA ASN A 23 -1.21 -6.49 -4.69
C ASN A 23 -0.09 -7.35 -5.31
N SER A 24 -0.02 -7.48 -6.64
CA SER A 24 0.95 -8.38 -7.29
C SER A 24 2.33 -7.76 -7.57
N PHE A 25 2.65 -6.60 -7.00
CA PHE A 25 3.91 -5.91 -7.25
C PHE A 25 5.09 -6.59 -6.53
N ASP A 26 6.20 -6.82 -7.24
CA ASP A 26 7.47 -7.17 -6.59
C ASP A 26 8.13 -5.91 -6.00
N LEU A 27 7.80 -5.67 -4.73
CA LEU A 27 8.35 -4.55 -3.97
C LEU A 27 9.78 -4.80 -3.49
N GLN A 28 10.23 -6.05 -3.40
CA GLN A 28 11.58 -6.36 -2.93
C GLN A 28 12.60 -6.04 -4.01
N THR A 29 12.36 -6.49 -5.24
CA THR A 29 13.27 -6.20 -6.36
C THR A 29 13.15 -4.77 -6.84
N PHE A 30 11.95 -4.16 -6.82
CA PHE A 30 11.57 -2.77 -7.18
C PHE A 30 12.09 -2.20 -8.51
N SER A 31 13.38 -2.33 -8.83
CA SER A 31 13.96 -2.04 -10.15
C SER A 31 15.15 -2.96 -10.45
N LYS A 32 15.74 -2.81 -11.65
CA LYS A 32 16.92 -3.58 -12.07
C LYS A 32 18.13 -3.48 -11.14
N THR A 33 18.22 -2.41 -10.34
CA THR A 33 19.42 -2.11 -9.53
C THR A 33 19.11 -1.76 -8.08
N LYS A 34 17.84 -1.76 -7.66
CA LYS A 34 17.46 -1.25 -6.34
C LYS A 34 16.50 -2.20 -5.65
N SER A 35 16.96 -2.86 -4.59
CA SER A 35 16.07 -3.58 -3.69
C SER A 35 15.57 -2.69 -2.56
N LEU A 36 14.33 -2.91 -2.13
CA LEU A 36 13.77 -2.20 -0.98
C LEU A 36 13.93 -3.00 0.31
N TRP A 37 14.34 -2.31 1.37
CA TRP A 37 14.31 -2.85 2.73
C TRP A 37 12.88 -2.97 3.24
N ASP A 38 12.67 -3.79 4.27
CA ASP A 38 11.34 -4.11 4.81
C ASP A 38 10.49 -2.87 5.12
N TYR A 39 11.08 -1.83 5.73
CA TYR A 39 10.35 -0.61 6.06
C TYR A 39 9.96 0.19 4.81
N GLN A 40 10.77 0.16 3.75
CA GLN A 40 10.47 0.81 2.48
C GLN A 40 9.36 0.06 1.75
N GLN A 41 9.40 -1.28 1.75
CA GLN A 41 8.31 -2.08 1.20
C GLN A 41 7.00 -1.83 1.97
N LYS A 42 7.05 -1.73 3.31
CA LYS A 42 5.88 -1.35 4.13
C LYS A 42 5.33 0.03 3.76
N ALA A 43 6.21 1.02 3.56
CA ALA A 43 5.80 2.35 3.14
C ALA A 43 5.08 2.34 1.77
N VAL A 44 5.62 1.60 0.80
CA VAL A 44 4.99 1.45 -0.53
C VAL A 44 3.67 0.69 -0.44
N ARG A 45 3.57 -0.38 0.36
CA ARG A 45 2.30 -1.07 0.62
C ARG A 45 1.24 -0.13 1.21
N ASN A 46 1.61 0.73 2.14
CA ASN A 46 0.70 1.73 2.71
C ASN A 46 0.26 2.76 1.66
N ALA A 47 1.17 3.24 0.81
CA ALA A 47 0.81 4.14 -0.28
C ALA A 47 -0.16 3.49 -1.28
N ILE A 48 0.07 2.24 -1.65
CA ILE A 48 -0.81 1.47 -2.53
C ILE A 48 -2.21 1.32 -1.93
N LYS A 49 -2.33 0.97 -0.64
CA LYS A 49 -3.64 0.86 0.04
C LYS A 49 -4.45 2.16 -0.05
N VAL A 50 -3.80 3.32 0.15
CA VAL A 50 -4.46 4.62 0.04
C VAL A 50 -4.88 4.92 -1.40
N LEU A 51 -4.03 4.63 -2.38
CA LEU A 51 -4.35 4.83 -3.79
C LEU A 51 -5.51 3.95 -4.24
N TRP A 52 -5.51 2.65 -3.89
CA TRP A 52 -6.61 1.74 -4.16
C TRP A 52 -7.91 2.27 -3.56
N LYS A 53 -7.88 2.69 -2.28
CA LYS A 53 -9.06 3.23 -1.62
C LYS A 53 -9.60 4.44 -2.38
N TYR A 54 -8.74 5.35 -2.83
CA TYR A 54 -9.15 6.54 -3.57
C TYR A 54 -9.72 6.22 -4.96
N PHE A 55 -9.09 5.33 -5.72
CA PHE A 55 -9.44 5.09 -7.13
C PHE A 55 -10.50 4.00 -7.35
N GLU A 56 -10.68 3.05 -6.42
CA GLU A 56 -11.53 1.87 -6.62
C GLU A 56 -12.66 1.77 -5.58
N ASP A 57 -12.38 2.08 -4.30
CA ASP A 57 -13.37 1.98 -3.22
C ASP A 57 -14.26 3.24 -3.13
N PHE A 58 -13.69 4.41 -3.42
CA PHE A 58 -14.41 5.69 -3.42
C PHE A 58 -14.92 6.14 -4.80
N ALA A 59 -14.54 5.46 -5.89
CA ALA A 59 -15.06 5.80 -7.21
C ALA A 59 -16.49 5.25 -7.36
N ASP A 60 -17.43 6.13 -7.74
CA ASP A 60 -18.87 5.85 -7.92
C ASP A 60 -19.18 4.71 -8.91
#